data_AF-A0A0T6BBH5-F1
#
_entry.id   AF-A0A0T6BBH5-F1
#
_cell.length_a   1.000
_cell.length_b   1.000
_cell.length_c   1.000
_cell.angle_alpha   90.00
_cell.angle_beta   90.00
_cell.angle_gamma   90.00
#
_symmetry.space_group_name_H-M   'P 1'
#
loop_
_entity.id
_entity.type
_entity.pdbx_description
1 polymer ?
#
loop_
_entity_poly.entity_id
_entity_poly.type
_entity_poly.pdbx_seq_one_letter_code
_entity_poly.pdbx_strand_id
1 'polypeptide(L)'
;SEARILELHSPDAVHSCVLRACDPSEAAAWFNTLHSALAVLTTAALHEASRAIPDLRHIGWLLRRPRLENNMSSSESSEDMDRWHSIFAAVTDSELRLYESAPWSGEAWRAPAEAYPLIATRLVGSGKRTELPEFSIRCATSEGVITHNLRAETHRDLAAWAKALVNGSHASAVTQRELVCRCLWKGRPSQLVIHYENGFTLLEAGTGSRTLWRYPFDRLRNSSDDGKRILYLDFGGEDNEVELDMEGCPKPIVFILHNFLSAKIHRL
;
A
#
# COMPACT_ATOMS: atom_id res chain seq x y z
N SER A 1 -35.09 -9.90 5.60
CA SER A 1 -33.79 -9.79 6.29
C SER A 1 -32.71 -10.01 5.26
N GLU A 2 -31.71 -9.15 5.22
CA GLU A 2 -30.58 -9.19 4.28
C GLU A 2 -29.76 -10.48 4.41
N ALA A 3 -29.76 -11.12 5.58
CA ALA A 3 -29.05 -12.37 5.87
C ALA A 3 -29.46 -13.61 5.03
N ARG A 4 -30.35 -13.46 4.05
CA ARG A 4 -30.78 -14.53 3.12
C ARG A 4 -30.35 -14.28 1.68
N ILE A 5 -29.70 -13.16 1.42
CA ILE A 5 -29.39 -12.69 0.08
C ILE A 5 -27.89 -12.86 -0.16
N LEU A 6 -27.54 -13.36 -1.34
CA LEU A 6 -26.18 -13.36 -1.86
C LEU A 6 -26.18 -12.56 -3.16
N GLU A 7 -25.15 -11.75 -3.36
CA GLU A 7 -24.93 -11.03 -4.61
C GLU A 7 -23.65 -11.56 -5.26
N LEU A 8 -23.74 -11.89 -6.55
CA LEU A 8 -22.63 -12.32 -7.37
C LEU A 8 -22.38 -11.25 -8.42
N HIS A 9 -21.13 -10.82 -8.57
CA HIS A 9 -20.73 -9.87 -9.61
C HIS A 9 -19.90 -10.56 -10.67
N SER A 10 -20.09 -10.18 -11.94
CA SER A 10 -19.21 -10.60 -13.02
C SER A 10 -17.82 -9.96 -12.88
N PRO A 11 -16.77 -10.56 -13.47
CA PRO A 11 -15.39 -10.05 -13.33
C PRO A 11 -15.16 -8.65 -13.93
N ASP A 12 -16.01 -8.21 -14.85
CA ASP A 12 -16.02 -6.87 -15.44
C ASP A 12 -16.80 -5.85 -14.60
N ALA A 13 -17.41 -6.28 -13.48
CA ALA A 13 -18.30 -5.51 -12.63
C ALA A 13 -19.56 -4.93 -13.32
N VAL A 14 -19.89 -5.39 -14.54
CA VAL A 14 -21.03 -4.90 -15.32
C VAL A 14 -22.33 -5.60 -14.94
N HIS A 15 -22.27 -6.90 -14.64
CA HIS A 15 -23.43 -7.73 -14.37
C HIS A 15 -23.43 -8.16 -12.91
N SER A 16 -24.61 -8.21 -12.31
CA SER A 16 -24.80 -8.86 -11.01
C SER A 16 -26.00 -9.79 -11.00
N CYS A 17 -25.93 -10.79 -10.14
CA CYS A 17 -27.01 -11.75 -9.89
C CYS A 17 -27.28 -11.80 -8.39
N VAL A 18 -28.53 -11.55 -8.00
CA VAL A 18 -28.97 -11.60 -6.61
C VAL A 18 -29.71 -12.92 -6.40
N LEU A 19 -29.17 -13.76 -5.52
CA LEU A 19 -29.75 -15.02 -5.10
C LEU A 19 -30.38 -14.86 -3.72
N ARG A 20 -31.55 -15.46 -3.52
CA ARG A 20 -32.24 -15.46 -2.22
C ARG A 20 -32.47 -16.88 -1.76
N ALA A 21 -31.86 -17.25 -0.64
CA ALA A 21 -32.08 -18.53 0.01
C ALA A 21 -33.38 -18.55 0.82
N CYS A 22 -33.87 -19.74 1.16
CA CYS A 22 -35.06 -19.93 1.98
C CYS A 22 -34.85 -19.35 3.41
N ASP A 23 -33.68 -19.63 3.98
CA ASP A 23 -33.28 -19.20 5.32
C ASP A 23 -31.79 -18.75 5.39
N PRO A 24 -31.36 -18.09 6.49
CA PRO A 24 -29.98 -17.62 6.62
C PRO A 24 -28.92 -18.73 6.67
N SER A 25 -29.27 -19.93 7.14
CA SER A 25 -28.34 -21.06 7.20
C SER A 25 -28.04 -21.57 5.80
N GLU A 26 -29.06 -21.68 4.96
CA GLU A 26 -28.90 -22.04 3.55
C GLU A 26 -28.10 -20.98 2.79
N ALA A 27 -28.35 -19.68 3.05
CA ALA A 27 -27.55 -18.61 2.46
C ALA A 27 -26.06 -18.73 2.83
N ALA A 28 -25.77 -18.98 4.11
CA ALA A 28 -24.39 -19.20 4.57
C ALA A 28 -23.74 -20.44 3.94
N ALA A 29 -24.50 -21.52 3.74
CA ALA A 29 -24.00 -22.73 3.07
C ALA A 29 -23.65 -22.48 1.59
N TRP A 30 -24.52 -21.77 0.86
CA TRP A 30 -24.25 -21.34 -0.51
C TRP A 30 -23.04 -20.43 -0.59
N PHE A 31 -22.96 -19.44 0.30
CA PHE A 31 -21.84 -18.51 0.37
C PHE A 31 -20.52 -19.26 0.56
N ASN A 32 -20.43 -20.12 1.57
CA ASN A 32 -19.20 -20.86 1.86
C ASN A 32 -18.78 -21.78 0.71
N THR A 33 -19.75 -22.41 0.03
CA THR A 33 -19.50 -23.30 -1.11
C THR A 33 -18.97 -22.51 -2.31
N LEU A 34 -19.66 -21.43 -2.70
CA LEU A 34 -19.27 -20.58 -3.82
C LEU A 34 -17.92 -19.90 -3.55
N HIS A 35 -17.74 -19.37 -2.34
CA HIS A 35 -16.50 -18.69 -1.94
C HIS A 35 -15.31 -19.65 -1.94
N SER A 36 -15.48 -20.90 -1.47
CA SER A 36 -14.43 -21.91 -1.54
C SER A 36 -14.05 -22.27 -2.98
N ALA A 37 -15.04 -22.38 -3.88
CA ALA A 37 -14.77 -22.60 -5.30
C ALA A 37 -14.03 -21.41 -5.92
N LEU A 38 -14.44 -20.18 -5.62
CA LEU A 38 -13.79 -18.96 -6.08
C LEU A 38 -12.34 -18.85 -5.59
N ALA A 39 -12.03 -19.26 -4.36
CA ALA A 39 -10.66 -19.26 -3.84
C ALA A 39 -9.73 -20.20 -4.64
N VAL A 40 -10.23 -21.38 -5.03
CA VAL A 40 -9.49 -22.33 -5.90
C VAL A 40 -9.27 -21.74 -7.29
N LEU A 41 -10.32 -21.17 -7.89
CA LEU A 41 -10.23 -20.54 -9.21
C LEU A 41 -9.31 -19.30 -9.21
N THR A 42 -9.31 -18.51 -8.13
CA THR A 42 -8.43 -17.36 -7.98
C THR A 42 -6.96 -17.78 -7.90
N THR A 43 -6.68 -18.90 -7.24
CA THR A 43 -5.31 -19.47 -7.19
C THR A 43 -4.85 -19.93 -8.57
N ALA A 44 -5.74 -20.57 -9.34
CA ALA A 44 -5.43 -20.96 -10.72
C ALA A 44 -5.21 -19.73 -11.63
N ALA A 45 -6.06 -18.71 -11.51
CA ALA A 45 -5.94 -17.46 -12.24
C ALA A 45 -4.64 -16.71 -11.91
N LEU A 46 -4.22 -16.71 -10.63
CA LEU A 46 -2.93 -16.17 -10.22
C LEU A 46 -1.77 -16.87 -10.93
N HIS A 47 -1.78 -18.19 -10.94
CA HIS A 47 -0.73 -18.97 -11.59
C HIS A 47 -0.67 -18.70 -13.11
N GLU A 48 -1.82 -18.58 -13.76
CA GLU A 48 -1.89 -18.24 -15.18
C GLU A 48 -1.38 -16.81 -15.46
N ALA A 49 -1.87 -15.82 -14.70
CA ALA A 49 -1.45 -14.43 -14.83
C ALA A 49 0.05 -14.24 -14.56
N SER A 50 0.61 -15.05 -13.66
CA SER A 50 2.05 -15.03 -13.33
C SER A 50 2.94 -15.40 -14.52
N ARG A 51 2.40 -16.05 -15.57
CA ARG A 51 3.14 -16.30 -16.81
C ARG A 51 3.41 -15.02 -17.60
N ALA A 52 2.51 -14.05 -17.51
CA ALA A 52 2.65 -12.74 -18.15
C ALA A 52 3.30 -11.71 -17.21
N ILE A 53 3.09 -11.85 -15.89
CA ILE A 53 3.60 -10.96 -14.84
C ILE A 53 4.37 -11.82 -13.80
N PRO A 54 5.66 -12.13 -14.04
CA PRO A 54 6.40 -13.12 -13.24
C PRO A 54 6.56 -12.79 -11.75
N ASP A 55 6.46 -11.52 -11.40
CA ASP A 55 6.57 -11.00 -10.03
C ASP A 55 5.22 -10.96 -9.29
N LEU A 56 4.13 -11.43 -9.89
CA LEU A 56 2.79 -11.43 -9.28
C LEU A 56 2.71 -12.46 -8.13
N ARG A 57 2.27 -12.01 -6.94
CA ARG A 57 2.28 -12.82 -5.70
C ARG A 57 0.90 -13.05 -5.09
N HIS A 58 -0.02 -12.10 -5.25
CA HIS A 58 -1.36 -12.22 -4.69
C HIS A 58 -2.36 -11.41 -5.53
N ILE A 59 -3.58 -11.91 -5.69
CA ILE A 59 -4.67 -11.24 -6.42
C ILE A 59 -6.00 -11.51 -5.74
N GLY A 60 -6.96 -10.62 -5.94
CA GLY A 60 -8.34 -10.86 -5.51
C GLY A 60 -9.19 -9.62 -5.52
N TRP A 61 -10.47 -9.82 -5.25
CA TRP A 61 -11.44 -8.75 -5.08
C TRP A 61 -11.37 -8.17 -3.67
N LEU A 62 -11.50 -6.86 -3.58
CA LEU A 62 -11.65 -6.09 -2.35
C LEU A 62 -12.78 -5.10 -2.54
N LEU A 63 -13.39 -4.72 -1.44
CA LEU A 63 -14.30 -3.59 -1.40
C LEU A 63 -13.53 -2.37 -0.92
N ARG A 64 -13.74 -1.21 -1.54
CA ARG A 64 -13.11 0.06 -1.21
C ARG A 64 -14.16 1.13 -0.94
N ARG A 65 -13.96 1.92 0.11
CA ARG A 65 -14.72 3.17 0.29
C ARG A 65 -14.13 4.30 -0.57
N PRO A 66 -14.96 5.20 -1.13
CA PRO A 66 -14.51 6.41 -1.80
C PRO A 66 -13.56 7.22 -0.91
N ARG A 67 -12.61 7.91 -1.53
CA ARG A 67 -11.75 8.85 -0.80
C ARG A 67 -12.58 10.10 -0.49
N LEU A 68 -12.55 10.54 0.77
CA LEU A 68 -13.01 11.90 1.11
C LEU A 68 -11.96 12.89 0.59
N GLU A 69 -12.06 13.27 -0.68
CA GLU A 69 -11.26 14.35 -1.23
C GLU A 69 -11.89 15.68 -0.80
N ASN A 70 -11.17 16.46 0.00
CA ASN A 70 -11.63 17.71 0.64
C ASN A 70 -11.98 18.85 -0.34
N ASN A 71 -12.19 18.60 -1.64
CA ASN A 71 -12.37 19.69 -2.60
C ASN A 71 -13.26 19.42 -3.83
N MET A 72 -14.15 18.41 -3.81
CA MET A 72 -15.17 18.30 -4.86
C MET A 72 -16.54 18.77 -4.37
N SER A 73 -16.80 20.05 -4.64
CA SER A 73 -18.13 20.64 -4.75
C SER A 73 -18.85 20.07 -5.97
N SER A 74 -19.58 18.97 -5.80
CA SER A 74 -20.66 18.58 -6.73
C SER A 74 -21.48 17.44 -6.14
N SER A 75 -22.72 17.75 -5.73
CA SER A 75 -23.94 16.95 -5.83
C SER A 75 -23.95 15.42 -5.57
N GLU A 76 -22.94 14.81 -4.97
CA GLU A 76 -23.00 13.43 -4.50
C GLU A 76 -23.66 13.41 -3.13
N SER A 77 -24.70 12.56 -3.01
CA SER A 77 -25.44 12.43 -1.76
C SER A 77 -24.50 11.92 -0.66
N SER A 78 -24.71 12.33 0.59
CA SER A 78 -23.92 11.83 1.73
C SER A 78 -23.98 10.30 1.90
N GLU A 79 -24.94 9.64 1.24
CA GLU A 79 -25.13 8.19 1.24
C GLU A 79 -24.17 7.47 0.27
N ASP A 80 -23.80 8.08 -0.87
CA ASP A 80 -22.89 7.50 -1.85
C ASP A 80 -21.43 7.45 -1.34
N MET A 81 -21.05 8.42 -0.53
CA MET A 81 -19.71 8.53 0.06
C MET A 81 -19.37 7.43 1.07
N ASP A 82 -20.39 6.73 1.60
CA ASP A 82 -20.22 5.65 2.57
C ASP A 82 -20.41 4.24 1.95
N ARG A 83 -20.67 4.18 0.63
CA ARG A 83 -20.88 2.91 -0.09
C ARG A 83 -19.55 2.22 -0.42
N TRP A 84 -19.55 0.90 -0.26
CA TRP A 84 -18.44 0.05 -0.65
C TRP A 84 -18.49 -0.26 -2.16
N HIS A 85 -17.36 -0.11 -2.84
CA HIS A 85 -17.22 -0.39 -4.27
C HIS A 85 -16.24 -1.54 -4.50
N SER A 86 -16.61 -2.47 -5.37
CA SER A 86 -15.73 -3.58 -5.75
C SER A 86 -14.56 -3.08 -6.57
N ILE A 87 -13.36 -3.48 -6.18
CA ILE A 87 -12.12 -3.25 -6.92
C ILE A 87 -11.35 -4.56 -6.99
N PHE A 88 -10.58 -4.73 -8.05
CA PHE A 88 -9.65 -5.84 -8.16
C PHE A 88 -8.26 -5.36 -7.75
N ALA A 89 -7.57 -6.13 -6.91
CA ALA A 89 -6.25 -5.76 -6.40
C ALA A 89 -5.23 -6.86 -6.69
N ALA A 90 -3.96 -6.45 -6.77
CA ALA A 90 -2.83 -7.34 -6.98
C ALA A 90 -1.61 -6.88 -6.21
N VAL A 91 -0.82 -7.82 -5.69
CA VAL A 91 0.47 -7.59 -5.05
C VAL A 91 1.54 -8.27 -5.88
N THR A 92 2.56 -7.53 -6.27
CA THR A 92 3.78 -8.05 -6.90
C THR A 92 4.95 -8.09 -5.90
N ASP A 93 6.17 -8.37 -6.36
CA ASP A 93 7.36 -8.24 -5.53
C ASP A 93 7.67 -6.80 -5.11
N SER A 94 7.20 -5.81 -5.86
CA SER A 94 7.54 -4.40 -5.66
C SER A 94 6.35 -3.47 -5.52
N GLU A 95 5.14 -3.86 -5.95
CA GLU A 95 4.00 -2.95 -6.02
C GLU A 95 2.70 -3.57 -5.51
N LEU A 96 1.85 -2.73 -4.91
CA LEU A 96 0.41 -2.94 -4.81
C LEU A 96 -0.25 -2.25 -6.00
N ARG A 97 -1.07 -2.98 -6.75
CA ARG A 97 -1.83 -2.48 -7.90
C ARG A 97 -3.32 -2.62 -7.66
N LEU A 98 -4.09 -1.58 -7.99
CA LEU A 98 -5.55 -1.54 -7.92
C LEU A 98 -6.13 -1.32 -9.32
N TYR A 99 -7.19 -2.04 -9.63
CA TYR A 99 -7.90 -2.05 -10.91
C TYR A 99 -9.40 -1.87 -10.66
N GLU A 100 -10.09 -1.23 -11.61
CA GLU A 100 -11.55 -1.10 -11.57
C GLU A 100 -12.26 -2.43 -11.87
N SER A 101 -11.63 -3.31 -12.63
CA SER A 101 -12.11 -4.66 -12.96
C SER A 101 -10.95 -5.65 -13.07
N ALA A 102 -11.25 -6.95 -13.12
CA ALA A 102 -10.23 -7.98 -13.24
C ALA A 102 -9.52 -7.91 -14.62
N PRO A 103 -8.17 -7.79 -14.67
CA PRO A 103 -7.45 -7.72 -15.93
C PRO A 103 -7.54 -9.02 -16.75
N TRP A 104 -7.92 -8.92 -18.02
CA TRP A 104 -8.08 -10.08 -18.93
C TRP A 104 -6.94 -10.26 -19.95
N SER A 105 -5.97 -9.34 -20.00
CA SER A 105 -4.83 -9.42 -20.92
C SER A 105 -3.54 -8.99 -20.24
N GLY A 106 -2.39 -9.42 -20.77
CA GLY A 106 -1.08 -8.99 -20.27
C GLY A 106 -0.83 -7.48 -20.39
N GLU A 107 -1.55 -6.78 -21.27
CA GLU A 107 -1.55 -5.31 -21.34
C GLU A 107 -2.37 -4.70 -20.20
N ALA A 108 -3.58 -5.20 -19.95
CA ALA A 108 -4.42 -4.76 -18.85
C ALA A 108 -3.73 -4.93 -17.49
N TRP A 109 -3.00 -6.03 -17.29
CA TRP A 109 -2.20 -6.24 -16.07
C TRP A 109 -1.11 -5.18 -15.85
N ARG A 110 -0.58 -4.58 -16.93
CA ARG A 110 0.45 -3.53 -16.88
C ARG A 110 -0.13 -2.12 -16.80
N ALA A 111 -1.45 -1.97 -16.86
CA ALA A 111 -2.16 -0.69 -16.79
C ALA A 111 -3.11 -0.65 -15.59
N PRO A 112 -2.60 -0.71 -14.34
CA PRO A 112 -3.44 -0.52 -13.17
C PRO A 112 -3.97 0.92 -13.10
N ALA A 113 -5.16 1.08 -12.51
CA ALA A 113 -5.73 2.39 -12.25
C ALA A 113 -4.91 3.14 -11.19
N GLU A 114 -4.42 2.42 -10.18
CA GLU A 114 -3.51 2.96 -9.15
C GLU A 114 -2.41 1.94 -8.85
N ALA A 115 -1.17 2.40 -8.71
CA ALA A 115 -0.02 1.57 -8.34
C ALA A 115 0.83 2.25 -7.26
N TYR A 116 1.21 1.47 -6.25
CA TYR A 116 1.96 1.95 -5.09
C TYR A 116 3.16 1.04 -4.83
N PRO A 117 4.39 1.57 -4.74
CA PRO A 117 5.53 0.77 -4.33
C PRO A 117 5.31 0.18 -2.93
N LEU A 118 5.56 -1.11 -2.74
CA LEU A 118 5.34 -1.80 -1.45
C LEU A 118 6.22 -1.27 -0.34
N ILE A 119 7.43 -0.82 -0.67
CA ILE A 119 8.31 -0.06 0.23
C ILE A 119 7.65 1.23 0.75
N ALA A 120 6.71 1.79 -0.01
CA ALA A 120 5.95 3.00 0.28
C ALA A 120 4.48 2.69 0.67
N THR A 121 4.15 1.43 0.92
CA THR A 121 2.82 0.99 1.37
C THR A 121 2.93 0.40 2.77
N ARG A 122 1.95 0.66 3.64
CA ARG A 122 1.86 0.08 4.97
C ARG A 122 0.42 -0.33 5.28
N LEU A 123 0.25 -1.54 5.80
CA LEU A 123 -1.00 -1.96 6.42
C LEU A 123 -1.20 -1.23 7.75
N VAL A 124 -2.34 -0.58 7.90
CA VAL A 124 -2.81 0.03 9.15
C VAL A 124 -3.96 -0.83 9.66
N GLY A 125 -4.01 -1.07 10.98
CA GLY A 125 -4.85 -2.08 11.62
C GLY A 125 -6.31 -2.14 11.19
N SER A 126 -6.99 -3.26 11.50
CA SER A 126 -8.38 -3.48 11.14
C SER A 126 -9.29 -2.40 11.70
N GLY A 127 -10.37 -2.07 10.97
CA GLY A 127 -11.30 -1.00 11.32
C GLY A 127 -11.84 -1.11 12.76
N LYS A 128 -12.45 -0.02 13.25
CA LYS A 128 -13.06 0.08 14.60
C LYS A 128 -14.15 -0.99 14.87
N ARG A 129 -14.62 -1.68 13.83
CA ARG A 129 -15.66 -2.72 13.87
C ARG A 129 -15.00 -4.08 13.72
N THR A 130 -14.71 -4.76 14.83
CA THR A 130 -14.09 -6.10 14.85
C THR A 130 -14.93 -7.19 14.19
N GLU A 131 -16.18 -6.90 13.86
CA GLU A 131 -17.12 -7.85 13.25
C GLU A 131 -16.96 -7.96 11.74
N LEU A 132 -16.42 -6.93 11.09
CA LEU A 132 -16.22 -6.90 9.64
C LEU A 132 -14.73 -7.06 9.29
N PRO A 133 -14.40 -7.79 8.21
CA PRO A 133 -13.03 -7.94 7.73
C PRO A 133 -12.55 -6.67 7.00
N GLU A 134 -12.56 -5.53 7.71
CA GLU A 134 -12.11 -4.22 7.22
C GLU A 134 -10.67 -3.94 7.65
N PHE A 135 -9.89 -3.35 6.76
CA PHE A 135 -8.52 -2.93 7.00
C PHE A 135 -8.19 -1.67 6.21
N SER A 136 -7.16 -0.93 6.64
CA SER A 136 -6.72 0.25 5.91
C SER A 136 -5.29 0.07 5.43
N ILE A 137 -4.97 0.64 4.29
CA ILE A 137 -3.59 0.75 3.83
C ILE A 137 -3.23 2.22 3.66
N ARG A 138 -2.01 2.58 4.05
CA ARG A 138 -1.44 3.90 3.79
C ARG A 138 -0.41 3.77 2.69
N CYS A 139 -0.52 4.61 1.67
CA CYS A 139 0.41 4.63 0.55
C CYS A 139 1.05 6.02 0.48
N ALA A 140 2.37 6.07 0.42
CA ALA A 140 3.08 7.32 0.19
C ALA A 140 3.16 7.60 -1.32
N THR A 141 2.91 8.86 -1.67
CA THR A 141 2.79 9.42 -3.02
C THR A 141 3.58 10.72 -3.08
N SER A 142 3.86 11.25 -4.27
CA SER A 142 4.55 12.55 -4.41
C SER A 142 3.86 13.70 -3.68
N GLU A 143 2.55 13.60 -3.45
CA GLU A 143 1.73 14.64 -2.80
C GLU A 143 1.51 14.40 -1.30
N GLY A 144 2.09 13.33 -0.75
CA GLY A 144 1.97 12.98 0.66
C GLY A 144 1.52 11.54 0.86
N VAL A 145 0.75 11.28 1.92
CA VAL A 145 0.33 9.92 2.28
C VAL A 145 -1.18 9.82 2.20
N ILE A 146 -1.67 8.96 1.32
CA ILE A 146 -3.09 8.65 1.17
C ILE A 146 -3.46 7.42 2.00
N THR A 147 -4.75 7.26 2.30
CA THR A 147 -5.28 6.10 3.02
C THR A 147 -6.41 5.48 2.20
N HIS A 148 -6.34 4.17 1.95
CA HIS A 148 -7.47 3.40 1.43
C HIS A 148 -8.11 2.63 2.56
N ASN A 149 -9.44 2.67 2.64
CA ASN A 149 -10.23 1.82 3.51
C ASN A 149 -10.77 0.68 2.66
N LEU A 150 -10.41 -0.54 3.04
CA LEU A 150 -10.64 -1.76 2.29
C LEU A 150 -11.41 -2.77 3.15
N ARG A 151 -12.18 -3.64 2.51
CA ARG A 151 -12.87 -4.75 3.14
C ARG A 151 -12.67 -6.00 2.29
N ALA A 152 -12.28 -7.10 2.94
CA ALA A 152 -12.24 -8.41 2.31
C ALA A 152 -13.60 -9.11 2.44
N GLU A 153 -13.78 -10.27 1.81
CA GLU A 153 -15.04 -11.00 1.92
C GLU A 153 -15.13 -11.77 3.25
N THR A 154 -14.02 -12.35 3.69
CA THR A 154 -13.90 -13.06 4.97
C THR A 154 -12.70 -12.60 5.78
N HIS A 155 -12.68 -12.94 7.08
CA HIS A 155 -11.50 -12.73 7.93
C HIS A 155 -10.28 -13.53 7.45
N ARG A 156 -10.49 -14.67 6.78
CA ARG A 156 -9.41 -15.45 6.18
C ARG A 156 -8.77 -14.69 5.02
N ASP A 157 -9.59 -14.05 4.18
CA ASP A 157 -9.11 -13.23 3.08
C ASP A 157 -8.36 -12.01 3.58
N LEU A 158 -8.89 -11.31 4.60
CA LEU A 158 -8.17 -10.21 5.24
C LEU A 158 -6.79 -10.67 5.74
N ALA A 159 -6.72 -11.81 6.41
CA ALA A 159 -5.44 -12.34 6.89
C ALA A 159 -4.48 -12.66 5.73
N ALA A 160 -4.98 -13.18 4.61
CA ALA A 160 -4.19 -13.43 3.41
C ALA A 160 -3.66 -12.12 2.80
N TRP A 161 -4.52 -11.10 2.65
CA TRP A 161 -4.15 -9.77 2.18
C TRP A 161 -3.12 -9.10 3.10
N ALA A 162 -3.36 -9.11 4.40
CA ALA A 162 -2.45 -8.56 5.40
C ALA A 162 -1.07 -9.22 5.32
N LYS A 163 -1.03 -10.55 5.22
CA LYS A 163 0.21 -11.31 5.06
C LYS A 163 0.93 -10.94 3.76
N ALA A 164 0.21 -10.87 2.63
CA ALA A 164 0.79 -10.51 1.34
C ALA A 164 1.40 -9.10 1.35
N LEU A 165 0.69 -8.12 1.91
CA LEU A 165 1.14 -6.72 2.01
C LEU A 165 2.34 -6.56 2.95
N VAL A 166 2.30 -7.15 4.14
CA VAL A 166 3.38 -7.04 5.13
C VAL A 166 4.64 -7.74 4.60
N ASN A 167 4.52 -8.98 4.12
CA ASN A 167 5.65 -9.71 3.56
C ASN A 167 6.22 -9.02 2.33
N GLY A 168 5.35 -8.53 1.44
CA GLY A 168 5.75 -7.80 0.23
C GLY A 168 6.49 -6.50 0.57
N SER A 169 5.99 -5.72 1.55
CA SER A 169 6.66 -4.50 2.01
C SER A 169 8.05 -4.79 2.60
N HIS A 170 8.17 -5.81 3.45
CA HIS A 170 9.45 -6.22 4.01
C HIS A 170 10.43 -6.76 2.93
N ALA A 171 9.95 -7.59 2.01
CA ALA A 171 10.76 -8.12 0.91
C ALA A 171 11.22 -7.01 -0.05
N SER A 172 10.34 -6.07 -0.38
CA SER A 172 10.65 -4.90 -1.21
C SER A 172 11.71 -4.01 -0.55
N ALA A 173 11.62 -3.79 0.77
CA ALA A 173 12.64 -3.05 1.51
C ALA A 173 14.04 -3.68 1.42
N VAL A 174 14.13 -5.01 1.51
CA VAL A 174 15.39 -5.75 1.40
C VAL A 174 15.92 -5.72 -0.05
N THR A 175 15.04 -5.88 -1.04
CA THR A 175 15.42 -5.92 -2.46
C THR A 175 15.88 -4.56 -2.98
N GLN A 176 15.16 -3.48 -2.64
CA GLN A 176 15.49 -2.13 -3.11
C GLN A 176 16.80 -1.62 -2.50
N ARG A 177 17.16 -2.06 -1.29
CA ARG A 177 18.38 -1.74 -0.52
C ARG A 177 18.61 -0.28 -0.16
N GLU A 178 18.29 0.68 -1.01
CA GLU A 178 18.49 2.09 -0.74
C GLU A 178 17.43 2.98 -1.38
N LEU A 179 17.13 4.08 -0.69
CA LEU A 179 16.36 5.19 -1.22
C LEU A 179 17.30 6.37 -1.44
N VAL A 180 17.22 6.96 -2.62
CA VAL A 180 18.09 8.05 -3.05
C VAL A 180 17.25 9.27 -3.36
N CYS A 181 17.47 10.36 -2.64
CA CYS A 181 16.71 11.60 -2.74
C CYS A 181 17.63 12.77 -3.07
N ARG A 182 17.21 13.62 -4.01
CA ARG A 182 17.84 14.92 -4.23
C ARG A 182 17.38 15.89 -3.15
N CYS A 183 18.29 16.74 -2.68
CA CYS A 183 17.99 17.74 -1.65
C CYS A 183 19.00 18.88 -1.66
N LEU A 184 18.68 19.98 -0.98
CA LEU A 184 19.64 21.03 -0.61
C LEU A 184 20.02 20.88 0.86
N TRP A 185 21.32 20.88 1.14
CA TRP A 185 21.85 20.95 2.50
C TRP A 185 22.67 22.23 2.65
N LYS A 186 22.29 23.09 3.61
CA LYS A 186 22.91 24.42 3.80
C LYS A 186 22.96 25.23 2.49
N GLY A 187 21.90 25.13 1.69
CA GLY A 187 21.78 25.81 0.39
C GLY A 187 22.58 25.19 -0.77
N ARG A 188 23.21 24.01 -0.59
CA ARG A 188 24.00 23.35 -1.64
C ARG A 188 23.33 22.08 -2.16
N PRO A 189 23.26 21.87 -3.48
CA PRO A 189 22.79 20.62 -4.08
C PRO A 189 23.53 19.41 -3.53
N SER A 190 22.75 18.46 -3.01
CA SER A 190 23.21 17.27 -2.32
C SER A 190 22.29 16.09 -2.65
N GLN A 191 22.72 14.90 -2.26
CA GLN A 191 21.96 13.67 -2.44
C GLN A 191 21.95 12.90 -1.12
N LEU A 192 20.76 12.72 -0.55
CA LEU A 192 20.54 11.87 0.61
C LEU A 192 20.36 10.42 0.15
N VAL A 193 21.19 9.54 0.67
CA VAL A 193 21.08 8.09 0.48
C VAL A 193 20.69 7.46 1.82
N ILE A 194 19.55 6.80 1.84
CA ILE A 194 19.04 6.01 2.98
C ILE A 194 19.20 4.55 2.59
N HIS A 195 20.31 3.94 3.00
CA HIS A 195 20.62 2.55 2.70
C HIS A 195 20.16 1.65 3.84
N TYR A 196 19.34 0.64 3.54
CA TYR A 196 18.74 -0.32 4.46
C TYR A 196 19.76 -0.79 5.51
N GLU A 197 20.90 -1.38 5.17
CA GLU A 197 21.91 -1.77 6.19
C GLU A 197 22.70 -0.55 6.75
N ASN A 198 23.35 0.24 5.88
CA ASN A 198 24.37 1.24 6.24
C ASN A 198 23.86 2.56 6.85
N GLY A 199 22.55 2.79 6.89
CA GLY A 199 21.97 4.04 7.41
C GLY A 199 21.98 5.17 6.39
N PHE A 200 22.33 6.37 6.84
CA PHE A 200 22.20 7.61 6.12
C PHE A 200 23.56 8.08 5.62
N THR A 201 23.63 8.46 4.36
CA THR A 201 24.80 9.11 3.78
C THR A 201 24.33 10.33 2.99
N LEU A 202 24.91 11.50 3.28
CA LEU A 202 24.73 12.67 2.43
C LEU A 202 25.95 12.85 1.53
N LEU A 203 25.69 12.99 0.25
CA LEU A 203 26.69 13.17 -0.79
C LEU A 203 26.56 14.57 -1.40
N GLU A 204 27.70 15.15 -1.77
CA GLU A 204 27.74 16.34 -2.62
C GLU A 204 27.26 15.98 -4.04
N ALA A 205 26.41 16.81 -4.63
CA ALA A 205 25.93 16.57 -6.00
C ALA A 205 27.04 16.85 -7.03
N GLY A 206 27.23 15.93 -7.99
CA GLY A 206 28.19 16.09 -9.10
C GLY A 206 29.05 14.85 -9.38
N THR A 207 29.91 14.94 -10.40
CA THR A 207 30.85 13.85 -10.73
C THR A 207 31.96 13.75 -9.68
N GLY A 208 32.03 12.62 -8.98
CA GLY A 208 32.97 12.39 -7.88
C GLY A 208 32.38 12.60 -6.48
N SER A 209 31.05 12.50 -6.34
CA SER A 209 30.26 12.66 -5.10
C SER A 209 31.02 12.35 -3.81
N ARG A 210 31.52 13.41 -3.17
CA ARG A 210 32.19 13.34 -1.89
C ARG A 210 31.15 13.16 -0.79
N THR A 211 31.43 12.27 0.15
CA THR A 211 30.59 12.12 1.36
C THR A 211 30.73 13.34 2.25
N LEU A 212 29.61 13.99 2.54
CA LEU A 212 29.52 15.15 3.45
C LEU A 212 29.41 14.67 4.89
N TRP A 213 28.54 13.69 5.14
CA TRP A 213 28.43 13.00 6.43
C TRP A 213 27.77 11.62 6.26
N ARG A 214 27.93 10.77 7.28
CA ARG A 214 27.30 9.46 7.37
C ARG A 214 26.90 9.15 8.81
N TYR A 215 25.68 8.64 8.98
CA TYR A 215 25.17 8.19 10.27
C TYR A 215 24.51 6.81 10.15
N PRO A 216 24.78 5.87 11.07
CA PRO A 216 24.04 4.60 11.12
C PRO A 216 22.60 4.82 11.60
N PHE A 217 21.74 3.83 11.36
CA PHE A 217 20.34 3.87 11.81
C PHE A 217 20.19 4.03 13.33
N ASP A 218 21.04 3.38 14.12
CA ASP A 218 20.94 3.36 15.58
C ASP A 218 21.20 4.73 16.23
N ARG A 219 21.73 5.69 15.47
CA ARG A 219 21.87 7.08 15.93
C ARG A 219 20.63 7.93 15.68
N LEU A 220 19.73 7.51 14.78
CA LEU A 220 18.52 8.27 14.50
C LEU A 220 17.58 8.24 15.72
N ARG A 221 17.40 9.38 16.36
CA ARG A 221 16.47 9.55 17.49
C ARG A 221 15.08 9.95 17.01
N ASN A 222 15.02 10.84 16.03
CA ASN A 222 13.77 11.33 15.48
C ASN A 222 13.90 11.64 13.98
N SER A 223 12.79 11.45 13.26
CA SER A 223 12.64 11.86 11.87
C SER A 223 11.27 12.52 11.72
N SER A 224 11.24 13.75 11.21
CA SER A 224 10.00 14.51 11.03
C SER A 224 10.05 15.38 9.79
N ASP A 225 8.92 15.99 9.45
CA ASP A 225 8.79 16.89 8.33
C ASP A 225 7.87 18.08 8.63
N ASP A 226 8.01 19.15 7.84
CA ASP A 226 7.13 20.33 7.88
C ASP A 226 5.85 20.19 7.03
N GLY A 227 5.64 19.02 6.40
CA GLY A 227 4.54 18.75 5.47
C GLY A 227 4.66 19.42 4.10
N LYS A 228 5.73 20.18 3.84
CA LYS A 228 5.90 20.98 2.63
C LYS A 228 7.18 20.64 1.88
N ARG A 229 8.34 20.85 2.50
CA ARG A 229 9.63 20.78 1.81
C ARG A 229 10.80 20.35 2.68
N ILE A 230 10.70 20.50 4.00
CA ILE A 230 11.82 20.32 4.91
C ILE A 230 11.72 18.97 5.62
N LEU A 231 12.79 18.18 5.48
CA LEU A 231 13.04 16.95 6.23
C LEU A 231 13.98 17.24 7.40
N TYR A 232 13.58 16.83 8.59
CA TYR A 232 14.37 16.93 9.81
C TYR A 232 14.82 15.53 10.26
N LEU A 233 16.12 15.37 10.47
CA LEU A 233 16.72 14.14 11.02
C LEU A 233 17.54 14.50 12.26
N ASP A 234 17.17 13.94 13.41
CA ASP A 234 17.92 14.11 14.65
C ASP A 234 18.76 12.86 14.93
N PHE A 235 20.09 13.02 14.93
CA PHE A 235 21.05 11.96 15.24
C PHE A 235 21.62 12.04 16.68
N GLY A 236 21.10 12.94 17.52
CA GLY A 236 21.44 13.15 18.92
C GLY A 236 22.72 13.94 19.17
N GLY A 237 22.66 14.92 20.09
CA GLY A 237 23.76 15.84 20.45
C GLY A 237 23.38 17.30 20.15
N GLU A 238 24.06 18.28 20.75
CA GLU A 238 23.69 19.71 20.64
C GLU A 238 23.78 20.28 19.20
N ASP A 239 24.51 19.63 18.28
CA ASP A 239 24.73 20.08 16.90
C ASP A 239 24.38 19.03 15.80
N ASN A 240 23.60 17.99 16.15
CA ASN A 240 23.35 16.84 15.25
C ASN A 240 21.93 16.78 14.66
N GLU A 241 21.21 17.90 14.70
CA GLU A 241 19.99 18.09 13.93
C GLU A 241 20.35 18.46 12.48
N VAL A 242 19.83 17.67 11.55
CA VAL A 242 20.07 17.84 10.12
C VAL A 242 18.78 18.28 9.45
N GLU A 243 18.83 19.47 8.87
CA GLU A 243 17.77 20.03 8.04
C GLU A 243 18.11 19.84 6.56
N LEU A 244 17.20 19.22 5.80
CA LEU A 244 17.33 19.00 4.37
C LEU A 244 16.10 19.57 3.65
N ASP A 245 16.34 20.39 2.65
CA ASP A 245 15.31 20.86 1.74
C ASP A 245 15.16 19.84 0.61
N MET A 246 14.05 19.11 0.59
CA MET A 246 13.81 18.01 -0.34
C MET A 246 13.30 18.47 -1.70
N GLU A 247 13.15 19.79 -1.92
CA GLU A 247 12.59 20.39 -3.14
C GLU A 247 11.17 19.91 -3.50
N GLY A 248 10.53 19.15 -2.60
CA GLY A 248 9.20 18.56 -2.73
C GLY A 248 8.76 17.97 -1.39
N CYS A 249 7.59 17.31 -1.35
CA CYS A 249 7.04 16.81 -0.10
C CYS A 249 7.96 15.75 0.54
N PRO A 250 8.50 15.96 1.75
CA PRO A 250 9.38 15.01 2.45
C PRO A 250 8.63 13.84 3.11
N LYS A 251 7.30 13.97 3.28
CA LYS A 251 6.45 13.00 3.98
C LYS A 251 6.58 11.55 3.46
N PRO A 252 6.71 11.29 2.16
CA PRO A 252 6.95 9.93 1.63
C PRO A 252 8.28 9.34 2.07
N ILE A 253 9.31 10.18 2.23
CA ILE A 253 10.65 9.76 2.63
C ILE A 253 10.62 9.31 4.09
N VAL A 254 9.98 10.12 4.96
CA VAL A 254 9.74 9.76 6.37
C VAL A 254 8.94 8.46 6.45
N PHE A 255 7.91 8.30 5.62
CA PHE A 255 7.09 7.09 5.57
C PHE A 255 7.91 5.84 5.21
N ILE A 256 8.70 5.90 4.13
CA ILE A 256 9.59 4.81 3.68
C ILE A 256 10.65 4.50 4.74
N LEU A 257 11.21 5.53 5.38
CA LEU A 257 12.19 5.37 6.45
C LEU A 257 11.64 4.53 7.61
N HIS A 258 10.41 4.82 8.05
CA HIS A 258 9.75 4.01 9.05
C HIS A 258 9.46 2.57 8.57
N ASN A 259 9.21 2.36 7.27
CA ASN A 259 9.06 1.02 6.70
C ASN A 259 10.38 0.24 6.74
N PHE A 260 11.52 0.89 6.43
CA PHE A 260 12.85 0.28 6.61
C PHE A 260 13.11 -0.11 8.06
N LEU A 261 12.83 0.79 9.00
CA LEU A 261 12.99 0.51 10.44
C LEU A 261 12.11 -0.67 10.90
N SER A 262 10.85 -0.71 10.47
CA SER A 262 9.94 -1.82 10.78
C SER A 262 10.46 -3.15 10.22
N ALA A 263 10.90 -3.18 8.97
CA ALA A 263 11.44 -4.38 8.34
C ALA A 263 12.73 -4.87 9.01
N LYS A 264 13.56 -3.97 9.56
CA LYS A 264 14.73 -4.35 10.35
C LYS A 264 14.37 -5.03 11.66
N ILE A 265 13.42 -4.46 12.40
CA ILE A 265 12.98 -5.02 13.68
C ILE A 265 12.39 -6.42 13.49
N HIS A 266 11.66 -6.66 12.40
CA HIS A 266 11.12 -7.98 12.08
C HIS A 266 12.19 -9.05 11.78
N ARG A 267 13.43 -8.68 11.43
CA ARG A 267 14.53 -9.64 11.21
C ARG A 267 15.25 -10.03 12.51
N LEU A 268 15.07 -9.30 13.60
CA LEU A 268 15.66 -9.58 14.92
C LEU A 268 14.78 -10.56 15.70
#